data_AF-A0A8H7NPC2-F1
#
_entry.id   AF-A0A8H7NPC2-F1
#
_cell.length_a   1.000
_cell.length_b   1.000
_cell.length_c   1.000
_cell.angle_alpha   90.00
_cell.angle_beta   90.00
_cell.angle_gamma   90.00
#
_symmetry.space_group_name_H-M   'P 1'
#
loop_
_entity.id
_entity.type
_entity.pdbx_description
1 polymer ?
#
loop_
_entity_poly.entity_id
_entity_poly.type
_entity_poly.pdbx_seq_one_letter_code
_entity_poly.pdbx_strand_id
1 'polypeptide(L)'
;MDQSGHELRESAIDPRGITNATLLGPTSSEYKFSEWRIAGNAGREENIDPVRGPMNEGGLYAERVGMHLPGFPGKCWADVNSSALVVPSAGVRAFKTVVPLDVPSGLDVSVTFRLTSTGNEGYEPSDPGHSNRLRALLFVNGYQYGRFSPYIGNQIDFPVPPGVLNYKGDNTILVTVWSQSAQGVEMKIDWKLDYVHSTSFDFAFDSDYLRPGWTEDRRKYK
;
A
#
# COMPACT_ATOMS: atom_id res chain seq x y z
N MET A 1 0.10 6.85 4.32
CA MET A 1 -0.23 5.66 5.15
C MET A 1 -1.28 5.92 6.21
N ASP A 2 -1.14 6.90 7.11
CA ASP A 2 -2.14 7.12 8.17
C ASP A 2 -2.93 8.41 7.97
N GLN A 3 -4.10 8.22 7.37
CA GLN A 3 -5.23 9.12 7.33
C GLN A 3 -6.39 8.25 6.85
N SER A 4 -7.26 7.83 7.77
CA SER A 4 -8.33 6.84 7.51
C SER A 4 -9.52 7.39 6.72
N GLY A 5 -9.51 8.69 6.43
CA GLY A 5 -10.58 9.39 5.75
C GLY A 5 -10.93 10.68 6.49
N HIS A 6 -11.63 11.58 5.81
CA HIS A 6 -12.31 12.68 6.51
C HIS A 6 -13.56 12.16 7.21
N GLU A 7 -13.94 12.81 8.30
CA GLU A 7 -15.23 12.54 8.91
C GLU A 7 -16.36 12.95 7.96
N LEU A 8 -17.58 12.53 8.28
CA LEU A 8 -18.76 12.87 7.50
C LEU A 8 -19.37 14.20 7.98
N ARG A 9 -20.08 14.87 7.06
CA ARG A 9 -20.92 16.05 7.35
C ARG A 9 -20.16 17.20 8.01
N GLU A 10 -20.65 17.68 9.15
CA GLU A 10 -20.13 18.85 9.87
C GLU A 10 -18.69 18.66 10.35
N SER A 11 -18.26 17.41 10.61
CA SER A 11 -16.88 17.08 10.99
C SER A 11 -15.96 16.89 9.79
N ALA A 12 -16.43 17.02 8.54
CA ALA A 12 -15.58 16.84 7.35
C ALA A 12 -14.43 17.85 7.29
N ILE A 13 -14.61 19.01 7.92
CA ILE A 13 -13.61 20.07 8.03
C ILE A 13 -12.55 19.81 9.12
N ASP A 14 -12.69 18.72 9.89
CA ASP A 14 -11.74 18.40 10.96
C ASP A 14 -10.33 18.21 10.36
N PRO A 15 -9.33 18.93 10.87
CA PRO A 15 -8.01 18.94 10.27
C PRO A 15 -7.31 17.59 10.44
N ARG A 16 -6.30 17.35 9.60
CA ARG A 16 -5.46 16.16 9.67
C ARG A 16 -4.00 16.60 9.71
N GLY A 17 -3.27 16.11 10.70
CA GLY A 17 -1.89 16.51 10.96
C GLY A 17 -1.70 17.00 12.39
N ILE A 18 -0.84 17.99 12.56
CA ILE A 18 -0.44 18.49 13.88
C ILE A 18 -1.41 19.61 14.29
N THR A 19 -2.19 19.37 15.34
CA THR A 19 -3.09 20.39 15.94
C THR A 19 -2.39 21.20 17.03
N ASN A 20 -1.40 20.62 17.70
CA ASN A 20 -0.56 21.29 18.69
C ASN A 20 0.82 20.60 18.76
N ALA A 21 1.89 21.39 18.97
CA ALA A 21 3.21 20.89 19.32
C ALA A 21 3.87 21.88 20.28
N THR A 22 4.46 21.35 21.36
CA THR A 22 5.24 22.14 22.33
C THR A 22 6.63 21.55 22.46
N LEU A 23 7.66 22.36 22.23
CA LEU A 23 9.06 21.97 22.44
C LEU A 23 9.49 22.44 23.84
N LEU A 24 9.77 21.49 24.72
CA LEU A 24 10.23 21.77 26.08
C LEU A 24 11.76 21.82 26.12
N GLY A 25 12.30 22.79 26.84
CA GLY A 25 13.74 22.89 27.09
C GLY A 25 14.07 23.97 28.11
N PRO A 26 15.38 24.14 28.42
CA PRO A 26 15.84 25.05 29.46
C PRO A 26 15.46 26.52 29.22
N THR A 27 15.41 26.98 27.97
CA THR A 27 15.01 28.35 27.61
C THR A 27 14.25 28.41 26.28
N SER A 28 13.25 29.29 26.19
CA SER A 28 12.41 29.47 24.98
C SER A 28 13.15 30.16 23.82
N SER A 29 14.26 30.84 24.10
CA SER A 29 15.12 31.46 23.08
C SER A 29 15.88 30.43 22.23
N GLU A 30 16.23 29.29 22.82
CA GLU A 30 16.97 28.19 22.17
C GLU A 30 16.05 27.05 21.74
N TYR A 31 15.00 26.75 22.52
CA TYR A 31 14.09 25.64 22.27
C TYR A 31 12.82 26.14 21.57
N LYS A 32 12.96 26.38 20.26
CA LYS A 32 11.86 26.76 19.37
C LYS A 32 11.93 26.02 18.04
N PHE A 33 10.77 25.74 17.46
CA PHE A 33 10.70 25.29 16.07
C PHE A 33 11.09 26.44 15.14
N SER A 34 11.94 26.18 14.15
CA SER A 34 12.36 27.17 13.15
C SER A 34 11.56 27.10 11.85
N GLU A 35 11.15 25.90 11.44
CA GLU A 35 10.43 25.64 10.19
C GLU A 35 9.61 24.35 10.32
N TRP A 36 8.47 24.28 9.61
CA TRP A 36 7.73 23.05 9.37
C TRP A 36 7.63 22.78 7.87
N ARG A 37 7.87 21.53 7.48
CA ARG A 37 7.60 21.04 6.11
C ARG A 37 6.65 19.87 6.18
N ILE A 38 5.68 19.87 5.27
CA ILE A 38 4.68 18.80 5.13
C ILE A 38 4.54 18.42 3.66
N ALA A 39 4.39 17.12 3.42
CA ALA A 39 4.10 16.57 2.10
C ALA A 39 2.96 15.56 2.21
N GLY A 40 1.90 15.80 1.44
CA GLY A 40 0.85 14.84 1.16
C GLY A 40 1.15 14.04 -0.12
N ASN A 41 0.11 13.65 -0.84
CA ASN A 41 0.23 13.02 -2.15
C ASN A 41 0.97 13.90 -3.16
N ALA A 42 1.61 13.25 -4.15
CA ALA A 42 2.25 13.96 -5.24
C ALA A 42 1.22 14.74 -6.07
N GLY A 43 1.59 15.94 -6.53
CA GLY A 43 0.70 16.85 -7.26
C GLY A 43 -0.38 17.53 -6.40
N ARG A 44 -0.57 17.13 -5.13
CA ARG A 44 -1.61 17.70 -4.24
C ARG A 44 -3.00 17.64 -4.91
N GLU A 45 -3.54 18.79 -5.31
CA GLU A 45 -4.86 18.93 -5.94
C GLU A 45 -4.83 18.72 -7.46
N GLU A 46 -3.65 18.59 -8.09
CA GLU A 46 -3.49 18.49 -9.55
C GLU A 46 -4.00 17.16 -10.17
N ASN A 47 -4.51 16.22 -9.36
CA ASN A 47 -5.01 14.89 -9.77
C ASN A 47 -4.17 14.21 -10.87
N ILE A 48 -2.89 13.98 -10.56
CA ILE A 48 -1.88 13.49 -11.52
C ILE A 48 -2.05 12.01 -11.94
N ASP A 49 -3.04 11.31 -11.39
CA ASP A 49 -3.47 9.97 -11.79
C ASP A 49 -5.01 9.96 -11.94
N PRO A 50 -5.54 10.50 -13.04
CA PRO A 50 -6.99 10.68 -13.19
C PRO A 50 -7.76 9.37 -13.34
N VAL A 51 -7.09 8.27 -13.71
CA VAL A 51 -7.71 6.94 -13.84
C VAL A 51 -7.99 6.34 -12.46
N ARG A 52 -7.06 6.49 -11.51
CA ARG A 52 -7.22 5.98 -10.13
C ARG A 52 -7.83 7.00 -9.18
N GLY A 53 -7.80 8.27 -9.57
CA GLY A 53 -8.43 9.38 -8.86
C GLY A 53 -7.58 9.94 -7.70
N PRO A 54 -8.04 11.06 -7.10
CA PRO A 54 -7.23 11.88 -6.20
C PRO A 54 -6.97 11.23 -4.82
N MET A 55 -7.69 10.16 -4.47
CA MET A 55 -7.60 9.51 -3.15
C MET A 55 -6.79 8.20 -3.15
N ASN A 56 -6.33 7.74 -4.31
CA ASN A 56 -5.62 6.48 -4.44
C ASN A 56 -4.23 6.51 -3.78
N GLU A 57 -3.56 7.68 -3.81
CA GLU A 57 -2.20 7.85 -3.31
C GLU A 57 -2.15 8.71 -2.05
N GLY A 58 -1.33 8.30 -1.10
CA GLY A 58 -0.92 9.09 0.06
C GLY A 58 0.44 9.76 -0.11
N GLY A 59 1.00 10.22 1.01
CA GLY A 59 2.24 11.00 1.01
C GLY A 59 3.54 10.24 1.26
N LEU A 60 3.55 8.90 1.30
CA LEU A 60 4.81 8.17 1.45
C LEU A 60 5.70 8.35 0.22
N TYR A 61 7.03 8.26 0.39
CA TYR A 61 7.97 8.42 -0.72
C TYR A 61 7.66 7.45 -1.88
N ALA A 62 7.38 6.19 -1.59
CA ALA A 62 7.03 5.18 -2.60
C ALA A 62 5.78 5.58 -3.40
N GLU A 63 4.76 6.14 -2.73
CA GLU A 63 3.55 6.65 -3.37
C GLU A 63 3.90 7.89 -4.22
N ARG A 64 4.59 8.89 -3.67
CA ARG A 64 4.92 10.15 -4.38
C ARG A 64 5.72 9.93 -5.66
N VAL A 65 6.71 9.03 -5.65
CA VAL A 65 7.51 8.75 -6.86
C VAL A 65 6.90 7.68 -7.76
N GLY A 66 5.75 7.10 -7.40
CA GLY A 66 4.99 6.17 -8.24
C GLY A 66 5.53 4.74 -8.26
N MET A 67 6.16 4.26 -7.17
CA MET A 67 6.72 2.90 -7.09
C MET A 67 5.67 1.80 -7.27
N HIS A 68 4.43 2.09 -6.87
CA HIS A 68 3.26 1.22 -6.96
C HIS A 68 2.73 1.03 -8.38
N LEU A 69 3.16 1.87 -9.33
CA LEU A 69 2.70 1.83 -10.71
C LEU A 69 3.40 0.72 -11.52
N PRO A 70 2.69 0.10 -12.49
CA PRO A 70 3.31 -0.79 -13.48
C PRO A 70 4.45 -0.08 -14.22
N GLY A 71 5.54 -0.80 -14.52
CA GLY A 71 6.67 -0.23 -15.27
C GLY A 71 7.63 0.69 -14.49
N PHE A 72 7.41 0.94 -13.19
CA PHE A 72 8.41 1.68 -12.38
C PHE A 72 9.78 0.96 -12.42
N PRO A 73 10.89 1.67 -12.70
CA PRO A 73 12.18 1.05 -12.98
C PRO A 73 12.76 0.29 -11.78
N GLY A 74 13.28 -0.92 -12.05
CA GLY A 74 13.75 -1.86 -11.04
C GLY A 74 15.04 -1.49 -10.28
N LYS A 75 15.80 -0.48 -10.74
CA LYS A 75 17.16 -0.21 -10.26
C LYS A 75 17.27 0.27 -8.81
N CYS A 76 16.14 0.52 -8.14
CA CYS A 76 16.10 0.99 -6.75
C CYS A 76 15.74 -0.10 -5.74
N TRP A 77 15.54 -1.35 -6.16
CA TRP A 77 15.15 -2.45 -5.28
C TRP A 77 16.35 -3.33 -4.93
N ALA A 78 16.46 -3.69 -3.66
CA ALA A 78 17.29 -4.81 -3.24
C ALA A 78 16.46 -6.08 -3.32
N ASP A 79 17.05 -7.14 -3.89
CA ASP A 79 16.38 -8.44 -3.96
C ASP A 79 16.19 -9.02 -2.55
N VAL A 80 14.99 -9.56 -2.31
CA VAL A 80 14.65 -10.23 -1.06
C VAL A 80 14.26 -11.67 -1.40
N ASN A 81 15.09 -12.62 -1.00
CA ASN A 81 14.85 -14.06 -1.22
C ASN A 81 13.96 -14.68 -0.13
N SER A 82 12.87 -14.00 0.22
CA SER A 82 11.92 -14.44 1.25
C SER A 82 10.51 -14.02 0.88
N SER A 83 9.53 -14.86 1.19
CA SER A 83 8.10 -14.51 1.13
C SER A 83 7.66 -13.67 2.33
N ALA A 84 8.47 -13.58 3.38
CA ALA A 84 8.23 -12.73 4.54
C ALA A 84 8.71 -11.30 4.29
N LEU A 85 7.84 -10.32 4.56
CA LEU A 85 8.08 -8.89 4.44
C LEU A 85 8.52 -8.35 5.80
N VAL A 86 9.83 -8.20 5.98
CA VAL A 86 10.43 -7.82 7.28
C VAL A 86 10.81 -6.34 7.33
N VAL A 87 10.35 -5.65 8.37
CA VAL A 87 10.84 -4.33 8.78
C VAL A 87 11.46 -4.47 10.18
N PRO A 88 12.80 -4.45 10.30
CA PRO A 88 13.51 -4.94 11.49
C PRO A 88 13.43 -4.01 12.71
N SER A 89 12.94 -2.79 12.54
CA SER A 89 12.78 -1.80 13.61
C SER A 89 11.72 -0.77 13.21
N ALA A 90 11.51 0.28 14.02
CA ALA A 90 10.56 1.33 13.69
C ALA A 90 10.94 2.02 12.37
N GLY A 91 10.00 2.05 11.42
CA GLY A 91 10.27 2.57 10.09
C GLY A 91 9.33 2.03 9.02
N VAL A 92 9.57 2.43 7.77
CA VAL A 92 8.73 2.06 6.63
C VAL A 92 9.59 1.43 5.54
N ARG A 93 9.14 0.30 4.99
CA ARG A 93 9.71 -0.32 3.78
C ARG A 93 8.62 -0.60 2.75
N ALA A 94 8.97 -0.49 1.48
CA ALA A 94 8.13 -0.95 0.38
C ALA A 94 8.73 -2.24 -0.18
N PHE A 95 7.85 -3.17 -0.58
CA PHE A 95 8.18 -4.43 -1.21
C PHE A 95 7.39 -4.50 -2.51
N LYS A 96 8.04 -4.91 -3.60
CA LYS A 96 7.42 -4.97 -4.92
C LYS A 96 7.74 -6.30 -5.59
N THR A 97 6.76 -6.84 -6.29
CA THR A 97 6.95 -7.97 -7.19
C THR A 97 6.06 -7.82 -8.43
N VAL A 98 6.33 -8.60 -9.47
CA VAL A 98 5.49 -8.73 -10.66
C VAL A 98 5.18 -10.20 -10.84
N VAL A 99 3.89 -10.54 -10.92
CA VAL A 99 3.42 -11.92 -11.04
C VAL A 99 2.57 -12.10 -12.30
N PRO A 100 2.82 -13.13 -13.13
CA PRO A 100 1.97 -13.44 -14.26
C PRO A 100 0.69 -14.14 -13.78
N LEU A 101 -0.42 -13.87 -14.46
CA LEU A 101 -1.70 -14.53 -14.26
C LEU A 101 -2.31 -14.91 -15.61
N ASP A 102 -2.76 -16.15 -15.74
CA ASP A 102 -3.40 -16.68 -16.95
C ASP A 102 -4.66 -17.47 -16.57
N VAL A 103 -5.80 -16.78 -16.47
CA VAL A 103 -7.10 -17.39 -16.13
C VAL A 103 -7.74 -17.98 -17.40
N PRO A 104 -8.13 -19.27 -17.43
CA PRO A 104 -8.78 -19.85 -18.60
C PRO A 104 -10.06 -19.12 -19.02
N SER A 105 -10.31 -19.04 -20.32
CA SER A 105 -11.53 -18.45 -20.86
C SER A 105 -12.79 -19.18 -20.37
N GLY A 106 -13.88 -18.44 -20.19
CA GLY A 106 -15.15 -18.99 -19.69
C GLY A 106 -15.18 -19.22 -18.18
N LEU A 107 -14.20 -18.70 -17.43
CA LEU A 107 -14.17 -18.72 -15.98
C LEU A 107 -14.27 -17.32 -15.37
N ASP A 108 -15.10 -17.20 -14.34
CA ASP A 108 -15.08 -16.12 -13.37
C ASP A 108 -14.30 -16.62 -12.15
N VAL A 109 -13.17 -16.00 -11.87
CA VAL A 109 -12.27 -16.37 -10.77
C VAL A 109 -12.18 -15.21 -9.82
N SER A 110 -12.55 -15.41 -8.56
CA SER A 110 -12.40 -14.38 -7.52
C SER A 110 -11.03 -14.52 -6.86
N VAL A 111 -10.16 -13.54 -7.08
CA VAL A 111 -8.81 -13.50 -6.48
C VAL A 111 -8.78 -12.56 -5.28
N THR A 112 -8.24 -13.07 -4.18
CA THR A 112 -8.12 -12.33 -2.92
C THR A 112 -6.70 -12.38 -2.40
N PHE A 113 -6.17 -11.23 -2.00
CA PHE A 113 -4.89 -11.14 -1.31
C PHE A 113 -5.11 -11.30 0.19
N ARG A 114 -4.42 -12.27 0.79
CA ARG A 114 -4.44 -12.55 2.22
C ARG A 114 -3.17 -12.01 2.88
N LEU A 115 -3.34 -11.10 3.82
CA LEU A 115 -2.26 -10.47 4.58
C LEU A 115 -2.28 -10.99 6.01
N THR A 116 -1.16 -11.55 6.47
CA THR A 116 -1.02 -12.13 7.81
C THR A 116 0.27 -11.65 8.47
N SER A 117 0.28 -11.63 9.80
CA SER A 117 1.41 -11.18 10.63
C SER A 117 1.33 -11.81 12.01
N THR A 118 2.29 -11.50 12.89
CA THR A 118 2.30 -11.98 14.28
C THR A 118 0.91 -11.87 14.94
N GLY A 119 0.43 -12.98 15.50
CA GLY A 119 -0.88 -13.05 16.18
C GLY A 119 -2.07 -13.38 15.28
N ASN A 120 -1.91 -13.41 13.95
CA ASN A 120 -2.90 -14.04 13.09
C ASN A 120 -2.80 -15.57 13.19
N GLU A 121 -3.95 -16.25 13.15
CA GLU A 121 -4.00 -17.72 13.19
C GLU A 121 -3.19 -18.33 12.03
N GLY A 122 -2.35 -19.31 12.35
CA GLY A 122 -1.51 -20.00 11.37
C GLY A 122 -0.32 -19.18 10.86
N TYR A 123 0.01 -18.05 11.51
CA TYR A 123 1.20 -17.26 11.21
C TYR A 123 2.20 -17.30 12.36
N GLU A 124 3.40 -17.82 12.08
CA GLU A 124 4.53 -17.79 13.00
C GLU A 124 5.67 -16.95 12.40
N PRO A 125 6.10 -15.86 13.06
CA PRO A 125 7.17 -15.02 12.55
C PRO A 125 8.51 -15.73 12.64
N SER A 126 9.45 -15.36 11.76
CA SER A 126 10.82 -15.92 11.82
C SER A 126 11.58 -15.54 13.10
N ASP A 127 11.26 -14.38 13.68
CA ASP A 127 11.73 -13.94 15.00
C ASP A 127 10.51 -13.81 15.94
N PRO A 128 10.44 -14.55 17.06
CA PRO A 128 9.33 -14.46 18.02
C PRO A 128 9.23 -13.09 18.71
N GLY A 129 10.27 -12.25 18.62
CA GLY A 129 10.27 -10.88 19.12
C GLY A 129 9.53 -9.89 18.23
N HIS A 130 9.21 -10.23 16.97
CA HIS A 130 8.51 -9.33 16.06
C HIS A 130 7.11 -8.98 16.55
N SER A 131 6.80 -7.67 16.57
CA SER A 131 5.50 -7.16 17.00
C SER A 131 4.44 -7.25 15.91
N ASN A 132 3.17 -7.27 16.29
CA ASN A 132 2.04 -7.06 15.38
C ASN A 132 1.67 -5.57 15.21
N ARG A 133 2.41 -4.64 15.81
CA ARG A 133 2.18 -3.19 15.66
C ARG A 133 2.72 -2.70 14.32
N LEU A 134 2.00 -3.06 13.26
CA LEU A 134 2.27 -2.65 11.89
C LEU A 134 1.04 -2.08 11.21
N ARG A 135 1.28 -1.25 10.21
CA ARG A 135 0.28 -0.88 9.20
C ARG A 135 0.84 -1.20 7.82
N ALA A 136 0.02 -1.75 6.94
CA ALA A 136 0.41 -2.01 5.57
C ALA A 136 -0.60 -1.51 4.55
N LEU A 137 -0.10 -1.08 3.39
CA LEU A 137 -0.90 -0.72 2.22
C LEU A 137 -0.63 -1.72 1.10
N LEU A 138 -1.68 -2.33 0.57
CA LEU A 138 -1.64 -3.19 -0.61
C LEU A 138 -1.98 -2.38 -1.85
N PHE A 139 -1.08 -2.40 -2.84
CA PHE A 139 -1.31 -1.88 -4.18
C PHE A 139 -1.27 -3.02 -5.21
N VAL A 140 -2.26 -3.05 -6.10
CA VAL A 140 -2.34 -3.98 -7.22
C VAL A 140 -2.50 -3.18 -8.51
N ASN A 141 -1.54 -3.30 -9.41
CA ASN A 141 -1.44 -2.51 -10.65
C ASN A 141 -1.66 -1.01 -10.43
N GLY A 142 -1.11 -0.48 -9.32
CA GLY A 142 -1.20 0.91 -8.92
C GLY A 142 -2.45 1.29 -8.12
N TYR A 143 -3.46 0.43 -8.01
CA TYR A 143 -4.64 0.69 -7.20
C TYR A 143 -4.43 0.27 -5.75
N GLN A 144 -4.69 1.16 -4.80
CA GLN A 144 -4.71 0.84 -3.39
C GLN A 144 -5.96 0.02 -3.08
N TYR A 145 -5.79 -1.25 -2.71
CA TYR A 145 -6.88 -2.20 -2.46
C TYR A 145 -6.92 -2.75 -1.04
N GLY A 146 -5.97 -2.36 -0.19
CA GLY A 146 -5.94 -2.86 1.18
C GLY A 146 -5.23 -1.93 2.15
N ARG A 147 -5.83 -1.80 3.34
CA ARG A 147 -5.23 -1.22 4.54
C ARG A 147 -5.25 -2.28 5.62
N PHE A 148 -4.09 -2.82 5.95
CA PHE A 148 -3.95 -3.89 6.92
C PHE A 148 -3.35 -3.33 8.23
N SER A 149 -4.03 -3.57 9.35
CA SER A 149 -3.61 -3.11 10.68
C SER A 149 -3.99 -4.16 11.74
N PRO A 150 -3.21 -5.24 11.88
CA PRO A 150 -3.58 -6.45 12.63
C PRO A 150 -3.78 -6.23 14.14
N TYR A 151 -3.25 -5.13 14.69
CA TYR A 151 -3.44 -4.74 16.09
C TYR A 151 -4.69 -3.87 16.33
N ILE A 152 -5.43 -3.50 15.27
CA ILE A 152 -6.66 -2.67 15.33
C ILE A 152 -7.85 -3.42 14.71
N GLY A 153 -7.67 -4.04 13.54
CA GLY A 153 -8.75 -4.63 12.76
C GLY A 153 -8.47 -6.07 12.35
N ASN A 154 -9.54 -6.79 12.03
CA ASN A 154 -9.50 -8.22 11.71
C ASN A 154 -9.55 -8.52 10.21
N GLN A 155 -9.61 -7.50 9.35
CA GLN A 155 -9.62 -7.72 7.91
C GLN A 155 -8.23 -8.16 7.44
N ILE A 156 -8.14 -9.42 7.03
CA ILE A 156 -6.93 -10.05 6.47
C ILE A 156 -7.07 -10.40 4.99
N ASP A 157 -8.30 -10.44 4.47
CA ASP A 157 -8.62 -10.82 3.09
C ASP A 157 -9.08 -9.58 2.30
N PHE A 158 -8.40 -9.31 1.18
CA PHE A 158 -8.59 -8.16 0.31
C PHE A 158 -8.86 -8.63 -1.14
N PRO A 159 -10.14 -8.77 -1.54
CA PRO A 159 -10.50 -9.18 -2.90
C PRO A 159 -10.15 -8.08 -3.91
N VAL A 160 -9.63 -8.47 -5.07
CA VAL A 160 -9.28 -7.55 -6.16
C VAL A 160 -9.93 -8.03 -7.45
N PRO A 161 -10.73 -7.18 -8.12
CA PRO A 161 -11.51 -7.60 -9.28
C PRO A 161 -10.67 -7.70 -10.57
N PRO A 162 -11.15 -8.47 -11.57
CA PRO A 162 -10.64 -8.39 -12.93
C PRO A 162 -10.75 -6.96 -13.49
N GLY A 163 -9.82 -6.59 -14.36
CA GLY A 163 -9.66 -5.22 -14.84
C GLY A 163 -8.68 -4.42 -14.00
N VAL A 164 -8.74 -4.52 -12.67
CA VAL A 164 -7.61 -4.10 -11.82
C VAL A 164 -6.52 -5.15 -11.91
N LEU A 165 -6.86 -6.43 -11.71
CA LEU A 165 -6.01 -7.54 -12.09
C LEU A 165 -6.05 -7.75 -13.61
N ASN A 166 -4.89 -7.99 -14.20
CA ASN A 166 -4.74 -8.49 -15.56
C ASN A 166 -4.80 -10.02 -15.53
N TYR A 167 -5.90 -10.60 -16.02
CA TYR A 167 -6.11 -12.06 -16.02
C TYR A 167 -5.37 -12.79 -17.12
N LYS A 168 -4.72 -12.06 -18.04
CA LYS A 168 -3.95 -12.58 -19.18
C LYS A 168 -2.58 -11.90 -19.29
N GLY A 169 -1.92 -11.68 -18.16
CA GLY A 169 -0.59 -11.08 -18.15
C GLY A 169 -0.07 -10.72 -16.77
N ASP A 170 0.86 -9.77 -16.77
CA ASP A 170 1.61 -9.38 -15.59
C ASP A 170 0.82 -8.46 -14.67
N ASN A 171 1.00 -8.68 -13.36
CA ASN A 171 0.41 -7.89 -12.29
C ASN A 171 1.51 -7.36 -11.37
N THR A 172 1.61 -6.04 -11.26
CA THR A 172 2.49 -5.35 -10.32
C THR A 172 1.84 -5.32 -8.94
N ILE A 173 2.47 -5.96 -7.96
CA ILE A 173 2.04 -5.96 -6.56
C ILE A 173 3.05 -5.16 -5.75
N LEU A 174 2.58 -4.18 -4.99
CA LEU A 174 3.41 -3.45 -4.02
C LEU A 174 2.76 -3.45 -2.65
N VAL A 175 3.55 -3.76 -1.62
CA VAL A 175 3.13 -3.64 -0.22
C VAL A 175 4.06 -2.64 0.46
N THR A 176 3.49 -1.58 1.04
CA THR A 176 4.26 -0.73 1.96
C THR A 176 3.95 -1.14 3.38
N VAL A 177 4.97 -1.47 4.17
CA VAL A 177 4.86 -1.90 5.57
C VAL A 177 5.49 -0.84 6.47
N TRP A 178 4.73 -0.36 7.45
CA TRP A 178 5.18 0.53 8.51
C TRP A 178 5.21 -0.22 9.83
N SER A 179 6.42 -0.43 10.35
CA SER A 179 6.65 -0.87 11.72
C SER A 179 6.49 0.30 12.68
N GLN A 180 5.58 0.15 13.64
CA GLN A 180 5.38 1.08 14.76
C GLN A 180 6.02 0.55 16.05
N SER A 181 7.00 -0.34 15.90
CA SER A 181 7.63 -1.09 16.99
C SER A 181 9.16 -1.05 16.86
N ALA A 182 9.85 -0.81 17.97
CA ALA A 182 11.32 -0.87 18.00
C ALA A 182 11.84 -2.29 17.73
N GLN A 183 11.07 -3.30 18.10
CA GLN A 183 11.35 -4.73 17.88
C GLN A 183 11.21 -5.16 16.41
N GLY A 184 10.73 -4.28 15.53
CA GLY A 184 10.39 -4.65 14.16
C GLY A 184 9.10 -5.45 14.05
N VAL A 185 8.75 -5.75 12.80
CA VAL A 185 7.53 -6.45 12.40
C VAL A 185 7.82 -7.32 11.19
N GLU A 186 7.04 -8.37 11.04
CA GLU A 186 7.04 -9.24 9.89
C GLU A 186 5.60 -9.53 9.48
N MET A 187 5.38 -9.58 8.17
CA MET A 187 4.11 -10.02 7.62
C MET A 187 4.33 -10.85 6.36
N LYS A 188 3.31 -11.58 5.95
CA LYS A 188 3.26 -12.28 4.67
C LYS A 188 2.08 -11.80 3.85
N ILE A 189 2.26 -11.86 2.54
CA ILE A 189 1.20 -11.71 1.56
C ILE A 189 1.09 -13.01 0.78
N ASP A 190 -0.11 -13.57 0.76
CA ASP A 190 -0.51 -14.66 -0.11
C ASP A 190 -1.65 -14.17 -1.01
N TRP A 191 -1.93 -14.91 -2.08
CA TRP A 191 -3.19 -14.81 -2.80
C TRP A 191 -3.94 -16.14 -2.74
N LYS A 192 -5.27 -16.09 -2.78
CA LYS A 192 -6.14 -17.27 -2.81
C LYS A 192 -7.26 -17.05 -3.81
N LEU A 193 -7.82 -18.16 -4.28
CA LEU A 193 -9.03 -18.18 -5.09
C LEU A 193 -10.20 -18.46 -4.15
N ASP A 194 -11.14 -17.52 -4.04
CA ASP A 194 -12.33 -17.74 -3.20
C ASP A 194 -13.41 -18.51 -3.98
N TYR A 195 -13.56 -18.20 -5.27
CA TYR A 195 -14.57 -18.79 -6.14
C TYR A 195 -14.03 -18.99 -7.56
N VAL A 196 -14.50 -20.06 -8.21
CA VAL A 196 -14.27 -20.35 -9.62
C VAL A 196 -15.59 -20.81 -10.22
N HIS A 197 -16.17 -20.00 -11.11
CA HIS A 197 -17.45 -20.29 -11.75
C HIS A 197 -17.30 -20.29 -13.26
N SER A 198 -18.09 -21.12 -13.95
CA SER A 198 -18.24 -20.97 -15.39
C SER A 198 -19.06 -19.72 -15.70
N THR A 199 -18.71 -19.04 -16.78
CA THR A 199 -19.37 -17.80 -17.19
C THR A 199 -19.33 -17.65 -18.71
N SER A 200 -20.31 -16.93 -19.27
CA SER A 200 -20.28 -16.46 -20.65
C SER A 200 -19.65 -15.07 -20.78
N PHE A 201 -19.36 -14.40 -19.67
CA PHE A 201 -18.70 -13.09 -19.66
C PHE A 201 -17.19 -13.24 -19.89
N ASP A 202 -16.63 -12.35 -20.70
CA ASP A 202 -15.18 -12.34 -20.95
C ASP A 202 -14.46 -11.50 -19.88
N PHE A 203 -13.89 -12.17 -18.87
CA PHE A 203 -13.04 -11.53 -17.86
C PHE A 203 -11.59 -11.30 -18.31
N ALA A 204 -11.24 -11.69 -19.55
CA ALA A 204 -9.97 -11.39 -20.20
C ALA A 204 -10.07 -10.19 -21.16
N PHE A 205 -11.09 -9.33 -20.99
CA PHE A 205 -11.30 -8.13 -21.78
C PHE A 205 -10.10 -7.17 -21.74
N ASP A 206 -9.91 -6.41 -22.82
CA ASP A 206 -8.91 -5.36 -22.86
C ASP A 206 -9.20 -4.32 -21.77
N SER A 207 -8.26 -4.24 -20.83
CA SER A 207 -8.35 -3.45 -19.61
C SER A 207 -7.07 -2.65 -19.37
N ASP A 208 -6.18 -2.56 -20.37
CA ASP A 208 -4.88 -1.89 -20.20
C ASP A 208 -5.02 -0.41 -19.88
N TYR A 209 -6.07 0.24 -20.41
CA TYR A 209 -6.40 1.64 -20.12
C TYR A 209 -6.78 1.88 -18.64
N LEU A 210 -7.17 0.83 -17.90
CA LEU A 210 -7.42 0.91 -16.46
C LEU A 210 -6.11 0.90 -15.66
N ARG A 211 -5.00 0.45 -16.24
CA ARG A 211 -3.73 0.27 -15.52
C ARG A 211 -2.61 1.13 -16.12
N PRO A 212 -2.78 2.47 -16.17
CA PRO A 212 -1.74 3.33 -16.72
C PRO A 212 -0.44 3.13 -15.94
N GLY A 213 0.65 3.00 -16.69
CA GLY A 213 1.98 2.75 -16.16
C GLY A 213 2.65 3.98 -15.58
N TRP A 214 3.81 3.76 -14.99
CA TRP A 214 4.68 4.81 -14.46
C TRP A 214 5.27 5.67 -15.58
N THR A 215 5.39 6.97 -15.33
CA THR A 215 6.06 7.92 -16.23
C THR A 215 7.21 8.63 -15.51
N GLU A 216 8.21 9.04 -16.29
CA GLU A 216 9.42 9.74 -15.81
C GLU A 216 9.11 11.05 -15.06
N ASP A 217 8.00 11.71 -15.39
CA ASP A 217 7.55 12.95 -14.75
C ASP A 217 7.34 12.80 -13.24
N ARG A 218 7.08 11.58 -12.75
CA ARG A 218 6.95 11.29 -11.31
C ARG A 218 8.25 11.56 -10.53
N ARG A 219 9.42 11.61 -11.19
CA ARG A 219 10.71 11.88 -10.53
C ARG A 219 10.80 13.28 -9.92
N LYS A 220 9.97 14.24 -10.35
CA LYS A 220 9.96 15.60 -9.77
C LYS A 220 9.43 15.65 -8.33
N TYR A 221 8.80 14.58 -7.84
CA TYR A 221 8.22 14.47 -6.50
C TYR A 221 9.08 13.69 -5.49
N LYS A 222 10.37 13.48 -5.81
CA LYS A 222 11.35 12.87 -4.91
C LYS A 222 11.47 13.66 -3.61
#